data_AF-A0A819FTV8-F1
#
_entry.id   AF-A0A819FTV8-F1
#
_cell.length_a   1.000
_cell.length_b   1.000
_cell.length_c   1.000
_cell.angle_alpha   90.00
_cell.angle_beta   90.00
_cell.angle_gamma   90.00
#
_symmetry.space_group_name_H-M   'P 1'
#
loop_
_entity.id
_entity.type
_entity.pdbx_description
1 polymer ?
#
loop_
_entity_poly.entity_id
_entity_poly.type
_entity_poly.pdbx_seq_one_letter_code
_entity_poly.pdbx_strand_id
1 'polypeptide(L)'
;MTLGESFLSHHIDPYILEHIQMEKEYSQQDDLTLVWSDDVSLTLCFLASLAHHGEYSQEHLLQRYFQWWMNGYMCPTGLCFTPRIHLKKSIDLFGETQAAQALGIEVDIDKKTVDIPSKPAALLRLSPIGYFYSKHSYSKRIEIIKDCTKRMFGRKAPIDVFIAYIELLVNALNGVSKHDILQSIQLKQNSNEFLNKTFFDLIDLISNDNNNIEQGLQRALEKKSSQPKECKYLNPFDSDETILLTLYLQISGAIYNSIPNHWFKQIYAKKTIESLTKWIIYERNRNLHSI
;
A
#
# COMPACT_ATOMS: atom_id res chain seq x y z
N MET A 1 7.25 -13.29 28.66
CA MET A 1 6.70 -12.01 28.19
C MET A 1 7.69 -10.90 28.50
N THR A 2 8.40 -10.41 27.50
CA THR A 2 9.24 -9.20 27.66
C THR A 2 8.33 -7.98 27.71
N LEU A 3 8.79 -6.89 28.33
CA LEU A 3 8.08 -5.59 28.40
C LEU A 3 7.53 -5.08 27.05
N GLY A 4 8.08 -5.56 25.92
CA GLY A 4 7.58 -5.25 24.58
C GLY A 4 6.22 -5.91 24.25
N GLU A 5 5.92 -7.10 24.78
CA GLU A 5 4.71 -7.85 24.42
C GLU A 5 3.44 -7.29 25.09
N SER A 6 3.55 -6.58 26.22
CA SER A 6 2.40 -5.96 26.90
C SER A 6 2.16 -4.49 26.52
N PHE A 7 3.16 -3.80 25.94
CA PHE A 7 3.06 -2.37 25.59
C PHE A 7 2.60 -2.11 24.15
N LEU A 8 2.77 -3.09 23.25
CA LEU A 8 2.55 -2.93 21.81
C LEU A 8 1.06 -2.79 21.44
N SER A 9 0.11 -3.42 22.12
CA SER A 9 -1.27 -3.45 21.59
C SER A 9 -2.05 -2.15 21.73
N HIS A 10 -1.64 -1.17 22.54
CA HIS A 10 -2.50 0.00 22.85
C HIS A 10 -1.88 1.38 22.53
N HIS A 11 -0.58 1.46 22.20
CA HIS A 11 0.10 2.75 21.96
C HIS A 11 1.07 2.77 20.75
N ILE A 12 1.02 1.79 19.84
CA ILE A 12 1.92 1.77 18.67
C ILE A 12 1.79 3.04 17.81
N ASP A 13 0.59 3.54 17.60
CA ASP A 13 0.33 4.62 16.66
C ASP A 13 1.03 5.96 17.02
N PRO A 14 0.81 6.54 18.22
CA PRO A 14 1.56 7.72 18.66
C PRO A 14 3.08 7.50 18.65
N TYR A 15 3.52 6.31 19.06
CA TYR A 15 4.94 5.95 19.09
C TYR A 15 5.57 6.00 17.69
N ILE A 16 4.93 5.41 16.67
CA ILE A 16 5.43 5.47 15.29
C ILE A 16 5.56 6.93 14.84
N LEU A 17 4.53 7.74 15.10
CA LEU A 17 4.53 9.13 14.64
C LEU A 17 5.63 9.96 15.34
N GLU A 18 5.79 9.81 16.65
CA GLU A 18 6.86 10.44 17.42
C GLU A 18 8.23 10.04 16.89
N HIS A 19 8.46 8.75 16.59
CA HIS A 19 9.74 8.29 16.05
C HIS A 19 10.02 8.86 14.66
N ILE A 20 9.01 8.94 13.79
CA ILE A 20 9.13 9.60 12.49
C ILE A 20 9.52 11.07 12.66
N GLN A 21 8.90 11.80 13.60
CA GLN A 21 9.20 13.20 13.86
C GLN A 21 10.60 13.40 14.46
N MET A 22 11.02 12.54 15.40
CA MET A 22 12.37 12.56 15.95
C MET A 22 13.42 12.31 14.87
N GLU A 23 13.22 11.28 14.02
CA GLU A 23 14.13 11.00 12.89
C GLU A 23 14.20 12.18 11.91
N LYS A 24 13.14 12.97 11.78
CA LYS A 24 13.13 14.23 11.02
C LYS A 24 14.10 15.25 11.56
N GLU A 25 14.01 15.55 12.85
CA GLU A 25 14.83 16.54 13.53
C GLU A 25 16.32 16.17 13.42
N TYR A 26 16.64 14.87 13.51
CA TYR A 26 17.98 14.37 13.25
C TYR A 26 18.40 14.48 11.78
N SER A 27 17.52 14.16 10.82
CA SER A 27 17.84 14.19 9.39
C SER A 27 18.08 15.61 8.84
N GLN A 28 17.53 16.65 9.46
CA GLN A 28 17.79 18.05 9.08
C GLN A 28 19.25 18.48 9.30
N GLN A 29 20.07 17.65 9.96
CA GLN A 29 21.50 17.87 10.15
C GLN A 29 22.38 17.26 9.05
N ASP A 30 21.84 16.37 8.20
CA ASP A 30 22.56 15.69 7.11
C ASP A 30 21.91 15.98 5.73
N ASP A 31 22.65 16.64 4.85
CA ASP A 31 22.17 17.29 3.61
C ASP A 31 21.63 16.38 2.49
N LEU A 32 21.56 15.06 2.67
CA LEU A 32 21.05 14.14 1.66
C LEU A 32 20.22 13.02 2.32
N THR A 33 18.93 13.25 2.52
CA THR A 33 17.97 12.22 2.91
C THR A 33 16.96 12.01 1.80
N LEU A 34 16.84 10.78 1.29
CA LEU A 34 15.79 10.35 0.37
C LEU A 34 14.47 10.27 1.13
N VAL A 35 13.59 11.23 0.84
CA VAL A 35 12.25 11.31 1.41
C VAL A 35 11.27 10.55 0.51
N TRP A 36 10.41 9.75 1.14
CA TRP A 36 9.38 8.96 0.46
C TRP A 36 8.09 9.75 0.21
N SER A 37 7.24 9.27 -0.72
CA SER A 37 6.02 9.93 -1.20
C SER A 37 4.75 9.53 -0.42
N ASP A 38 3.57 9.94 -0.92
CA ASP A 38 2.26 9.55 -0.40
C ASP A 38 2.04 8.04 -0.35
N ASP A 39 2.65 7.28 -1.27
CA ASP A 39 2.51 5.82 -1.30
C ASP A 39 3.05 5.17 -0.01
N VAL A 40 4.17 5.67 0.52
CA VAL A 40 4.71 5.20 1.81
C VAL A 40 3.91 5.76 2.98
N SER A 41 3.51 7.04 2.98
CA SER A 41 2.60 7.60 4.01
C SER A 41 1.34 6.75 4.20
N LEU A 42 0.68 6.40 3.09
CA LEU A 42 -0.59 5.67 3.11
C LEU A 42 -0.39 4.20 3.50
N THR A 43 0.75 3.62 3.14
CA THR A 43 1.16 2.30 3.62
C THR A 43 1.36 2.33 5.14
N LEU A 44 2.06 3.35 5.67
CA LEU A 44 2.27 3.53 7.11
C LEU A 44 0.94 3.75 7.86
N CYS A 45 0.02 4.54 7.31
CA CYS A 45 -1.33 4.70 7.88
C CYS A 45 -2.09 3.37 7.95
N PHE A 46 -1.95 2.51 6.92
CA PHE A 46 -2.56 1.19 6.92
C PHE A 46 -1.95 0.31 8.01
N LEU A 47 -0.62 0.26 8.08
CA LEU A 47 0.10 -0.50 9.10
C LEU A 47 -0.24 -0.02 10.51
N ALA A 48 -0.38 1.29 10.73
CA ALA A 48 -0.81 1.84 12.01
C ALA A 48 -2.23 1.41 12.37
N SER A 49 -3.14 1.31 11.39
CA SER A 49 -4.49 0.78 11.63
C SER A 49 -4.47 -0.70 12.04
N LEU A 50 -3.70 -1.53 11.32
CA LEU A 50 -3.50 -2.93 11.67
C LEU A 50 -2.85 -3.09 13.05
N ALA A 51 -1.89 -2.24 13.38
CA ALA A 51 -1.20 -2.29 14.66
C ALA A 51 -2.09 -1.91 15.84
N HIS A 52 -3.02 -0.99 15.61
CA HIS A 52 -3.98 -0.57 16.64
C HIS A 52 -5.00 -1.67 16.96
N HIS A 53 -5.51 -2.36 15.96
CA HIS A 53 -6.58 -3.37 16.15
C HIS A 53 -6.08 -4.82 16.23
N GLY A 54 -4.85 -5.11 15.79
CA GLY A 54 -4.38 -6.47 15.54
C GLY A 54 -5.05 -7.13 14.34
N GLU A 55 -5.93 -6.42 13.64
CA GLU A 55 -6.65 -6.87 12.47
C GLU A 55 -7.09 -5.68 11.59
N TYR A 56 -7.72 -5.97 10.48
CA TYR A 56 -8.17 -4.98 9.52
C TYR A 56 -9.48 -4.35 9.99
N SER A 57 -9.45 -3.03 10.12
CA SER A 57 -10.62 -2.20 10.40
C SER A 57 -10.74 -1.13 9.32
N GLN A 58 -11.77 -1.25 8.48
CA GLN A 58 -12.02 -0.33 7.38
C GLN A 58 -12.30 1.10 7.86
N GLU A 59 -13.06 1.22 8.95
CA GLU A 59 -13.38 2.49 9.60
C GLU A 59 -12.12 3.20 10.10
N HIS A 60 -11.30 2.47 10.86
CA HIS A 60 -10.08 3.03 11.42
C HIS A 60 -9.04 3.34 10.34
N LEU A 61 -8.95 2.52 9.27
CA LEU A 61 -8.10 2.82 8.12
C LEU A 61 -8.48 4.16 7.45
N LEU A 62 -9.78 4.36 7.17
CA LEU A 62 -10.26 5.61 6.60
C LEU A 62 -10.05 6.80 7.54
N GLN A 63 -10.20 6.60 8.85
CA GLN A 63 -9.85 7.61 9.85
C GLN A 63 -8.38 8.00 9.76
N ARG A 64 -7.45 7.03 9.64
CA ARG A 64 -6.01 7.33 9.48
C ARG A 64 -5.71 8.07 8.19
N TYR A 65 -6.38 7.71 7.08
CA TYR A 65 -6.24 8.43 5.82
C TYR A 65 -6.80 9.85 5.90
N PHE A 66 -7.90 10.04 6.62
CA PHE A 66 -8.45 11.36 6.90
C PHE A 66 -7.49 12.21 7.74
N GLN A 67 -6.88 11.63 8.79
CA GLN A 67 -5.85 12.33 9.58
C GLN A 67 -4.60 12.64 8.75
N TRP A 68 -4.17 11.74 7.87
CA TRP A 68 -3.06 11.98 6.95
C TRP A 68 -3.35 13.21 6.08
N TRP A 69 -4.54 13.23 5.47
CA TRP A 69 -4.95 14.31 4.59
C TRP A 69 -5.11 15.65 5.32
N MET A 70 -5.81 15.65 6.45
CA MET A 70 -6.18 16.89 7.15
C MET A 70 -5.04 17.45 8.00
N ASN A 71 -4.22 16.58 8.60
CA ASN A 71 -3.30 16.95 9.66
C ASN A 71 -1.84 16.56 9.36
N GLY A 72 -1.54 15.99 8.19
CA GLY A 72 -0.19 15.54 7.83
C GLY A 72 0.29 14.35 8.66
N TYR A 73 -0.65 13.56 9.22
CA TYR A 73 -0.33 12.36 9.98
C TYR A 73 0.42 11.35 9.09
N MET A 74 1.55 10.81 9.57
CA MET A 74 2.46 9.94 8.80
C MET A 74 3.03 10.60 7.53
N CYS A 75 3.18 11.93 7.52
CA CYS A 75 3.92 12.66 6.50
C CYS A 75 5.34 12.99 6.97
N PRO A 76 6.35 12.88 6.10
CA PRO A 76 7.74 13.10 6.49
C PRO A 76 8.01 14.58 6.82
N THR A 77 7.30 15.49 6.15
CA THR A 77 7.41 16.93 6.39
C THR A 77 6.41 17.44 7.42
N GLY A 78 5.49 16.60 7.90
CA GLY A 78 4.30 17.03 8.65
C GLY A 78 3.25 17.76 7.79
N LEU A 79 3.51 17.91 6.48
CA LEU A 79 2.56 18.46 5.51
C LEU A 79 2.11 17.35 4.58
N CYS A 80 0.80 17.27 4.32
CA CYS A 80 0.27 16.26 3.43
C CYS A 80 0.65 16.51 1.97
N PHE A 81 0.87 15.41 1.25
CA PHE A 81 0.94 15.41 -0.21
C PHE A 81 -0.44 15.70 -0.80
N THR A 82 -0.49 16.16 -2.05
CA THR A 82 -1.77 16.26 -2.77
C THR A 82 -2.28 14.84 -3.08
N PRO A 83 -3.43 14.41 -2.49
CA PRO A 83 -3.98 13.09 -2.72
C PRO A 83 -4.47 12.95 -4.14
N ARG A 84 -4.32 11.73 -4.68
CA ARG A 84 -4.93 11.38 -5.97
C ARG A 84 -6.46 11.47 -5.86
N ILE A 85 -7.11 11.92 -6.93
CA ILE A 85 -8.54 12.28 -6.92
C ILE A 85 -9.47 11.16 -6.42
N HIS A 86 -9.20 9.90 -6.76
CA HIS A 86 -10.01 8.77 -6.30
C HIS A 86 -9.91 8.56 -4.79
N LEU A 87 -8.70 8.70 -4.23
CA LEU A 87 -8.51 8.60 -2.78
C LEU A 87 -9.12 9.81 -2.07
N LYS A 88 -8.94 11.01 -2.62
CA LYS A 88 -9.54 12.23 -2.07
C LYS A 88 -11.06 12.10 -1.96
N LYS A 89 -11.72 11.62 -3.02
CA LYS A 89 -13.18 11.36 -3.00
C LYS A 89 -13.58 10.40 -1.88
N SER A 90 -12.83 9.33 -1.65
CA SER A 90 -13.12 8.35 -0.60
C SER A 90 -12.91 8.94 0.81
N ILE A 91 -11.85 9.74 1.01
CA ILE A 91 -11.59 10.45 2.27
C ILE A 91 -12.67 11.50 2.55
N ASP A 92 -13.09 12.25 1.54
CA ASP A 92 -14.15 13.25 1.66
C ASP A 92 -15.49 12.59 1.98
N LEU A 93 -15.82 11.50 1.27
CA LEU A 93 -17.01 10.72 1.54
C LEU A 93 -17.03 10.17 2.97
N PHE A 94 -15.88 9.70 3.47
CA PHE A 94 -15.74 9.27 4.85
C PHE A 94 -16.03 10.43 5.82
N GLY A 95 -15.39 11.59 5.64
CA GLY A 95 -15.62 12.77 6.47
C GLY A 95 -17.08 13.24 6.46
N GLU A 96 -17.71 13.28 5.28
CA GLU A 96 -19.14 13.59 5.12
C GLU A 96 -20.02 12.58 5.87
N THR A 97 -19.66 11.29 5.80
CA THR A 97 -20.41 10.21 6.45
C THR A 97 -20.34 10.36 7.97
N GLN A 98 -19.14 10.60 8.53
CA GLN A 98 -18.98 10.85 9.97
C GLN A 98 -19.77 12.07 10.44
N ALA A 99 -19.74 13.17 9.67
CA ALA A 99 -20.48 14.38 9.99
C ALA A 99 -22.00 14.15 9.96
N ALA A 100 -22.51 13.43 8.95
CA ALA A 100 -23.93 13.09 8.84
C ALA A 100 -24.39 12.16 9.96
N GLN A 101 -23.61 11.12 10.29
CA GLN A 101 -23.92 10.19 11.38
C GLN A 101 -23.95 10.90 12.74
N ALA A 102 -23.05 11.85 12.99
CA ALA A 102 -23.07 12.67 14.20
C ALA A 102 -24.35 13.52 14.35
N LEU A 103 -25.05 13.78 13.24
CA LEU A 103 -26.35 14.46 13.19
C LEU A 103 -27.54 13.48 13.14
N GLY A 104 -27.31 12.18 13.26
CA GLY A 104 -28.34 11.14 13.18
C GLY A 104 -28.87 10.91 11.75
N ILE A 105 -28.13 11.33 10.73
CA ILE A 105 -28.51 11.19 9.32
C ILE A 105 -27.88 9.92 8.75
N GLU A 106 -28.72 9.04 8.19
CA GLU A 106 -28.28 7.85 7.49
C GLU A 106 -27.68 8.20 6.12
N VAL A 107 -26.52 7.62 5.80
CA VAL A 107 -25.82 7.82 4.52
C VAL A 107 -25.75 6.50 3.76
N ASP A 108 -26.34 6.48 2.56
CA ASP A 108 -26.16 5.37 1.61
C ASP A 108 -24.78 5.49 0.94
N ILE A 109 -23.79 4.90 1.60
CA ILE A 109 -22.39 4.87 1.12
C ILE A 109 -22.29 4.09 -0.21
N ASP A 110 -23.11 3.06 -0.40
CA ASP A 110 -23.06 2.24 -1.62
C ASP A 110 -23.48 3.04 -2.84
N LYS A 111 -24.44 3.97 -2.69
CA LYS A 111 -24.81 4.93 -3.73
C LYS A 111 -23.73 5.99 -3.96
N LYS A 112 -23.14 6.53 -2.90
CA LYS A 112 -22.10 7.57 -3.02
C LYS A 112 -20.76 7.06 -3.57
N THR A 113 -20.48 5.76 -3.44
CA THR A 113 -19.24 5.13 -3.96
C THR A 113 -19.32 4.70 -5.42
N VAL A 114 -20.47 4.83 -6.10
CA VAL A 114 -20.64 4.39 -7.50
C VAL A 114 -19.75 5.15 -8.48
N ASP A 115 -19.52 6.45 -8.23
CA ASP A 115 -18.84 7.37 -9.15
C ASP A 115 -17.35 7.56 -8.83
N ILE A 116 -16.81 6.74 -7.92
CA ILE A 116 -15.38 6.73 -7.61
C ILE A 116 -14.70 5.90 -8.70
N PRO A 117 -13.84 6.48 -9.55
CA PRO A 117 -13.16 5.73 -10.59
C PRO A 117 -12.06 4.86 -9.96
N SER A 118 -12.03 3.58 -10.30
CA SER A 118 -10.92 2.71 -9.92
C SER A 118 -9.74 2.91 -10.88
N LYS A 119 -8.58 3.27 -10.31
CA LYS A 119 -7.34 3.57 -11.03
C LYS A 119 -6.21 2.64 -10.60
N PRO A 120 -5.19 2.38 -11.45
CA PRO A 120 -4.06 1.51 -11.10
C PRO A 120 -3.35 1.84 -9.78
N ALA A 121 -3.27 3.13 -9.43
CA ALA A 121 -2.69 3.59 -8.17
C ALA A 121 -3.39 3.03 -6.90
N ALA A 122 -4.60 2.49 -7.03
CA ALA A 122 -5.29 1.80 -5.94
C ALA A 122 -4.55 0.54 -5.48
N LEU A 123 -3.84 -0.16 -6.37
CA LEU A 123 -3.12 -1.40 -6.06
C LEU A 123 -1.95 -1.15 -5.08
N LEU A 124 -1.29 -0.01 -5.20
CA LEU A 124 -0.09 0.37 -4.43
C LEU A 124 -0.30 0.27 -2.91
N ARG A 125 -1.53 0.51 -2.47
CA ARG A 125 -1.90 0.72 -1.06
C ARG A 125 -2.45 -0.53 -0.39
N LEU A 126 -2.61 -1.63 -1.14
CA LEU A 126 -3.14 -2.88 -0.61
C LEU A 126 -2.05 -3.85 -0.15
N SER A 127 -0.78 -3.57 -0.44
CA SER A 127 0.33 -4.44 -0.04
C SER A 127 0.38 -4.78 1.46
N PRO A 128 -0.03 -3.91 2.42
CA PRO A 128 -0.16 -4.30 3.83
C PRO A 128 -1.04 -5.52 4.08
N ILE A 129 -2.09 -5.72 3.27
CA ILE A 129 -2.94 -6.93 3.34
C ILE A 129 -2.10 -8.16 3.04
N GLY A 130 -1.28 -8.12 1.99
CA GLY A 130 -0.38 -9.21 1.64
C GLY A 130 0.61 -9.53 2.75
N TYR A 131 1.26 -8.52 3.33
CA TYR A 131 2.24 -8.71 4.40
C TYR A 131 1.64 -9.26 5.70
N PHE A 132 0.50 -8.72 6.12
CA PHE A 132 -0.13 -9.09 7.40
C PHE A 132 -0.89 -10.43 7.31
N TYR A 133 -1.56 -10.67 6.18
CA TYR A 133 -2.45 -11.83 6.00
C TYR A 133 -1.86 -12.95 5.12
N SER A 134 -0.56 -12.95 4.79
CA SER A 134 0.01 -13.98 3.90
C SER A 134 -0.13 -15.42 4.40
N LYS A 135 -0.20 -15.60 5.73
CA LYS A 135 -0.40 -16.91 6.38
C LYS A 135 -1.86 -17.26 6.67
N HIS A 136 -2.78 -16.33 6.45
CA HIS A 136 -4.21 -16.58 6.63
C HIS A 136 -4.81 -17.35 5.45
N SER A 137 -6.07 -17.77 5.58
CA SER A 137 -6.77 -18.42 4.48
C SER A 137 -6.99 -17.47 3.30
N TYR A 138 -7.06 -18.05 2.10
CA TYR A 138 -7.45 -17.35 0.87
C TYR A 138 -8.78 -16.60 1.03
N SER A 139 -9.77 -17.22 1.68
CA SER A 139 -11.09 -16.62 1.91
C SER A 139 -11.02 -15.36 2.78
N LYS A 140 -10.22 -15.37 3.85
CA LYS A 140 -10.06 -14.19 4.73
C LYS A 140 -9.42 -13.02 3.99
N ARG A 141 -8.41 -13.28 3.15
CA ARG A 141 -7.80 -12.23 2.32
C ARG A 141 -8.80 -11.62 1.34
N ILE A 142 -9.60 -12.43 0.66
CA ILE A 142 -10.63 -11.94 -0.26
C ILE A 142 -11.68 -11.09 0.45
N GLU A 143 -12.13 -11.49 1.64
CA GLU A 143 -13.08 -10.74 2.44
C GLU A 143 -12.55 -9.31 2.72
N ILE A 144 -11.29 -9.21 3.18
CA ILE A 144 -10.64 -7.94 3.47
C ILE A 144 -10.45 -7.11 2.20
N ILE A 145 -9.99 -7.73 1.10
CA ILE A 145 -9.83 -7.04 -0.19
C ILE A 145 -11.18 -6.50 -0.68
N LYS A 146 -12.26 -7.28 -0.56
CA LYS A 146 -13.63 -6.86 -0.91
C LYS A 146 -14.07 -5.64 -0.15
N ASP A 147 -13.92 -5.66 1.17
CA ASP A 147 -14.37 -4.54 2.00
C ASP A 147 -13.53 -3.27 1.73
N CYS A 148 -12.21 -3.43 1.66
CA CYS A 148 -11.27 -2.33 1.42
C CYS A 148 -11.51 -1.67 0.06
N THR A 149 -11.62 -2.49 -1.00
CA THR A 149 -11.82 -1.98 -2.36
C THR A 149 -13.17 -1.30 -2.53
N LYS A 150 -14.25 -1.88 -1.99
CA LYS A 150 -15.60 -1.32 -2.08
C LYS A 150 -15.67 0.10 -1.51
N ARG A 151 -15.08 0.31 -0.33
CA ARG A 151 -15.15 1.58 0.39
C ARG A 151 -14.15 2.61 -0.09
N MET A 152 -12.97 2.19 -0.58
CA MET A 152 -11.90 3.11 -0.98
C MET A 152 -11.81 3.38 -2.48
N PHE A 153 -12.24 2.44 -3.33
CA PHE A 153 -12.07 2.53 -4.79
C PHE A 153 -13.38 2.42 -5.57
N GLY A 154 -14.50 2.34 -4.85
CA GLY A 154 -15.83 2.34 -5.42
C GLY A 154 -16.43 0.95 -5.60
N ARG A 155 -17.76 0.90 -5.61
CA ARG A 155 -18.53 -0.35 -5.73
C ARG A 155 -18.29 -1.11 -7.04
N LYS A 156 -17.89 -0.39 -8.10
CA LYS A 156 -17.61 -0.96 -9.44
C LYS A 156 -16.11 -1.26 -9.65
N ALA A 157 -15.30 -1.22 -8.60
CA ALA A 157 -13.89 -1.54 -8.70
C ALA A 157 -13.70 -2.99 -9.22
N PRO A 158 -12.78 -3.22 -10.18
CA PRO A 158 -12.54 -4.54 -10.74
C PRO A 158 -11.76 -5.40 -9.75
N ILE A 159 -12.51 -6.01 -8.82
CA ILE A 159 -11.92 -6.67 -7.65
C ILE A 159 -10.96 -7.81 -8.00
N ASP A 160 -11.21 -8.50 -9.11
CA ASP A 160 -10.38 -9.63 -9.55
C ASP A 160 -8.91 -9.23 -9.75
N VAL A 161 -8.65 -8.00 -10.21
CA VAL A 161 -7.27 -7.49 -10.37
C VAL A 161 -6.60 -7.28 -9.02
N PHE A 162 -7.34 -6.75 -8.04
CA PHE A 162 -6.83 -6.53 -6.68
C PHE A 162 -6.54 -7.85 -5.98
N ILE A 163 -7.43 -8.84 -6.13
CA ILE A 163 -7.21 -10.20 -5.63
C ILE A 163 -5.97 -10.80 -6.29
N ALA A 164 -5.89 -10.79 -7.62
CA ALA A 164 -4.76 -11.35 -8.35
C ALA A 164 -3.42 -10.71 -7.94
N TYR A 165 -3.37 -9.39 -7.77
CA TYR A 165 -2.18 -8.68 -7.32
C TYR A 165 -1.77 -9.06 -5.89
N ILE A 166 -2.71 -9.12 -4.94
CA ILE A 166 -2.40 -9.49 -3.56
C ILE A 166 -1.99 -10.96 -3.44
N GLU A 167 -2.62 -11.87 -4.19
CA GLU A 167 -2.22 -13.27 -4.17
C GLU A 167 -0.83 -13.49 -4.80
N LEU A 168 -0.47 -12.70 -5.81
CA LEU A 168 0.88 -12.69 -6.34
C LEU A 168 1.90 -12.31 -5.25
N LEU A 169 1.62 -11.23 -4.51
CA LEU A 169 2.46 -10.79 -3.38
C LEU A 169 2.50 -11.85 -2.27
N VAL A 170 1.36 -12.46 -1.91
CA VAL A 170 1.29 -13.48 -0.87
C VAL A 170 2.10 -14.72 -1.24
N ASN A 171 2.03 -15.19 -2.49
CA ASN A 171 2.83 -16.31 -2.96
C ASN A 171 4.32 -15.99 -2.88
N ALA A 172 4.74 -14.79 -3.31
CA ALA A 172 6.12 -14.32 -3.17
C ALA A 172 6.58 -14.30 -1.71
N LEU A 173 5.78 -13.72 -0.81
CA LEU A 173 6.07 -13.65 0.63
C LEU A 173 6.12 -15.02 1.32
N ASN A 174 5.46 -16.02 0.75
CA ASN A 174 5.46 -17.40 1.23
C ASN A 174 6.56 -18.26 0.57
N GLY A 175 7.42 -17.67 -0.27
CA GLY A 175 8.55 -18.36 -0.89
C GLY A 175 8.18 -19.28 -2.06
N VAL A 176 7.01 -19.09 -2.67
CA VAL A 176 6.66 -19.78 -3.92
C VAL A 176 7.61 -19.31 -5.02
N SER A 177 8.06 -20.23 -5.87
CA SER A 177 9.01 -19.89 -6.93
C SER A 177 8.40 -18.88 -7.92
N LYS A 178 9.22 -18.00 -8.51
CA LYS A 178 8.76 -17.04 -9.53
C LYS A 178 8.03 -17.74 -10.68
N HIS A 179 8.53 -18.89 -11.11
CA HIS A 179 7.92 -19.70 -12.15
C HIS A 179 6.48 -20.11 -11.78
N ASP A 180 6.29 -20.68 -10.59
CA ASP A 180 4.98 -21.17 -10.16
C ASP A 180 4.01 -20.02 -9.87
N ILE A 181 4.51 -18.89 -9.36
CA ILE A 181 3.75 -17.65 -9.21
C ILE A 181 3.17 -17.24 -10.56
N LEU A 182 4.01 -17.12 -11.60
CA LEU A 182 3.59 -16.69 -12.93
C LEU A 182 2.60 -17.66 -13.57
N GLN A 183 2.74 -18.97 -13.32
CA GLN A 183 1.79 -19.98 -13.79
C GLN A 183 0.46 -19.98 -13.04
N SER A 184 0.44 -19.56 -11.78
CA SER A 184 -0.77 -19.51 -10.95
C SER A 184 -1.73 -18.37 -11.29
N ILE A 185 -1.31 -17.42 -12.13
CA ILE A 185 -2.09 -16.22 -12.46
C ILE A 185 -3.32 -16.61 -13.27
N GLN A 186 -4.49 -16.40 -12.67
CA GLN A 186 -5.78 -16.57 -13.32
C GLN A 186 -6.54 -15.24 -13.31
N LEU A 187 -6.19 -14.32 -14.22
CA LEU A 187 -6.93 -13.08 -14.39
C LEU A 187 -7.62 -13.04 -15.76
N LYS A 188 -8.95 -13.00 -15.74
CA LYS A 188 -9.75 -12.66 -16.94
C LYS A 188 -9.83 -11.15 -17.06
N GLN A 189 -9.66 -10.64 -18.28
CA GLN A 189 -9.84 -9.21 -18.56
C GLN A 189 -11.26 -8.78 -18.15
N ASN A 190 -11.34 -7.71 -17.35
CA ASN A 190 -12.60 -7.05 -17.00
C ASN A 190 -12.77 -5.74 -17.79
N SER A 191 -13.84 -5.00 -17.53
CA SER A 191 -14.16 -3.75 -18.25
C SER A 191 -13.21 -2.57 -17.95
N ASN A 192 -12.28 -2.68 -17.00
CA ASN A 192 -11.32 -1.63 -16.67
C ASN A 192 -9.98 -1.88 -17.40
N GLU A 193 -9.89 -1.36 -18.63
CA GLU A 193 -8.72 -1.54 -19.50
C GLU A 193 -7.41 -1.03 -18.87
N PHE A 194 -7.45 0.09 -18.15
CA PHE A 194 -6.25 0.66 -17.51
C PHE A 194 -5.68 -0.27 -16.44
N LEU A 195 -6.54 -0.79 -15.55
CA LEU A 195 -6.10 -1.71 -14.50
C LEU A 195 -5.61 -3.04 -15.08
N ASN A 196 -6.32 -3.58 -16.09
CA ASN A 196 -5.86 -4.77 -16.80
C ASN A 196 -4.48 -4.53 -17.41
N LYS A 197 -4.30 -3.43 -18.14
CA LYS A 197 -3.03 -3.10 -18.79
C LYS A 197 -1.90 -2.98 -17.78
N THR A 198 -2.07 -2.22 -16.68
CA THR A 198 -1.03 -2.10 -15.65
C THR A 198 -0.68 -3.45 -15.04
N PHE A 199 -1.68 -4.31 -14.78
CA PHE A 199 -1.44 -5.65 -14.26
C PHE A 199 -0.66 -6.52 -15.26
N PHE A 200 -1.06 -6.58 -16.52
CA PHE A 200 -0.33 -7.35 -17.53
C PHE A 200 1.08 -6.80 -17.80
N ASP A 201 1.25 -5.48 -17.78
CA ASP A 201 2.57 -4.84 -17.88
C ASP A 201 3.46 -5.23 -16.69
N LEU A 202 2.91 -5.37 -15.49
CA LEU A 202 3.62 -5.88 -14.31
C LEU A 202 4.03 -7.34 -14.48
N ILE A 203 3.14 -8.20 -14.98
CA ILE A 203 3.45 -9.63 -15.21
C ILE A 203 4.53 -9.78 -16.27
N ASP A 204 4.42 -9.05 -17.38
CA ASP A 204 5.42 -9.00 -18.45
C ASP A 204 6.80 -8.59 -17.88
N LEU A 205 6.81 -7.57 -17.03
CA LEU A 205 8.04 -7.08 -16.40
C LEU A 205 8.70 -8.13 -15.48
N ILE A 206 7.93 -8.75 -14.58
CA ILE A 206 8.43 -9.79 -13.66
C ILE A 206 8.92 -11.03 -14.43
N SER A 207 8.19 -11.40 -15.50
CA SER A 207 8.55 -12.54 -16.34
C SER A 207 9.91 -12.34 -17.01
N ASN A 208 10.20 -11.09 -17.40
CA ASN A 208 11.36 -10.76 -18.19
C ASN A 208 12.51 -10.14 -17.41
N ASP A 209 12.40 -9.83 -16.11
CA ASP A 209 13.44 -9.13 -15.32
C ASP A 209 14.78 -9.86 -15.12
N ASN A 210 14.96 -11.06 -15.71
CA ASN A 210 16.15 -11.92 -15.58
C ASN A 210 16.53 -12.26 -14.12
N ASN A 211 15.56 -12.32 -13.20
CA ASN A 211 15.81 -12.55 -11.77
C ASN A 211 16.70 -11.49 -11.12
N ASN A 212 16.64 -10.25 -11.62
CA ASN A 212 17.45 -9.15 -11.12
C ASN A 212 16.61 -7.87 -11.02
N ILE A 213 16.49 -7.35 -9.79
CA ILE A 213 15.66 -6.16 -9.51
C ILE A 213 16.11 -4.95 -10.35
N GLU A 214 17.42 -4.70 -10.45
CA GLU A 214 17.98 -3.57 -11.18
C GLU A 214 17.72 -3.68 -12.69
N GLN A 215 17.85 -4.87 -13.28
CA GLN A 215 17.54 -5.09 -14.69
C GLN A 215 16.05 -4.92 -14.99
N GLY A 216 15.16 -5.39 -14.10
CA GLY A 216 13.73 -5.13 -14.25
C GLY A 216 13.40 -3.64 -14.10
N LEU A 217 14.04 -2.91 -13.18
CA LEU A 217 13.89 -1.46 -13.10
C LEU A 217 14.33 -0.76 -14.39
N GLN A 218 15.48 -1.13 -14.93
CA GLN A 218 15.96 -0.59 -16.20
C GLN A 218 14.94 -0.84 -17.32
N ARG A 219 14.40 -2.06 -17.44
CA ARG A 219 13.36 -2.38 -18.45
C ARG A 219 12.08 -1.58 -18.27
N ALA A 220 11.63 -1.40 -17.04
CA ALA A 220 10.45 -0.60 -16.74
C ALA A 220 10.64 0.86 -17.16
N LEU A 221 11.84 1.41 -16.93
CA LEU A 221 12.22 2.76 -17.36
C LEU A 221 12.38 2.85 -18.88
N GLU A 222 12.87 1.81 -19.56
CA GLU A 222 13.04 1.80 -21.03
C GLU A 222 11.70 1.76 -21.77
N LYS A 223 10.72 0.98 -21.28
CA LYS A 223 9.35 0.88 -21.83
C LYS A 223 8.62 2.24 -21.90
N LYS A 224 9.13 3.25 -21.19
CA LYS A 224 8.67 4.65 -21.16
C LYS A 224 9.12 5.50 -22.35
N SER A 225 10.29 5.21 -22.93
CA SER A 225 10.97 6.10 -23.90
C SER A 225 10.17 6.31 -25.20
N SER A 226 9.13 5.50 -25.41
CA SER A 226 8.28 5.45 -26.61
C SER A 226 6.90 6.09 -26.45
N GLN A 227 6.54 6.66 -25.28
CA GLN A 227 5.24 7.30 -25.06
C GLN A 227 5.34 8.82 -24.79
N PRO A 228 4.47 9.66 -25.40
CA PRO A 228 4.50 11.09 -25.20
C PRO A 228 4.16 11.46 -23.74
N LYS A 229 4.92 12.41 -23.18
CA LYS A 229 4.73 12.96 -21.82
C LYS A 229 3.48 13.84 -21.74
N GLU A 230 2.29 13.25 -21.72
CA GLU A 230 1.11 13.95 -21.17
C GLU A 230 1.11 13.78 -19.65
N CYS A 231 1.92 14.56 -18.94
CA CYS A 231 1.83 14.62 -17.47
C CYS A 231 0.61 15.47 -17.11
N LYS A 232 -0.58 14.86 -17.14
CA LYS A 232 -1.88 15.47 -16.78
C LYS A 232 -2.07 15.61 -15.26
N TYR A 233 -1.09 15.22 -14.45
CA TYR A 233 -1.25 15.08 -13.00
C TYR A 233 -0.55 16.21 -12.24
N LEU A 234 -1.25 16.76 -11.24
CA LEU A 234 -0.72 17.78 -10.32
C LEU A 234 0.32 17.20 -9.33
N ASN A 235 0.39 15.88 -9.20
CA ASN A 235 1.38 15.16 -8.40
C ASN A 235 2.40 14.50 -9.37
N PRO A 236 3.69 14.86 -9.33
CA PRO A 236 4.71 14.30 -10.23
C PRO A 236 4.94 12.79 -10.04
N PHE A 237 4.46 12.22 -8.94
CA PHE A 237 4.49 10.78 -8.63
C PHE A 237 3.24 10.03 -9.11
N ASP A 238 2.27 10.73 -9.71
CA ASP A 238 1.00 10.15 -10.21
C ASP A 238 1.10 9.69 -11.68
N SER A 239 2.27 9.21 -12.10
CA SER A 239 2.46 8.61 -13.42
C SER A 239 2.18 7.11 -13.41
N ASP A 240 1.65 6.58 -14.51
CA ASP A 240 1.50 5.13 -14.73
C ASP A 240 2.84 4.38 -14.56
N GLU A 241 3.95 5.05 -14.86
CA GLU A 241 5.32 4.56 -14.63
C GLU A 241 5.62 4.38 -13.14
N THR A 242 5.39 5.41 -12.31
CA THR A 242 5.68 5.34 -10.87
C THR A 242 4.82 4.26 -10.22
N ILE A 243 3.59 4.09 -10.71
CA ILE A 243 2.71 3.00 -10.28
C ILE A 243 3.32 1.64 -10.64
N LEU A 244 3.68 1.41 -11.91
CA LEU A 244 4.25 0.13 -12.36
C LEU A 244 5.56 -0.19 -11.64
N LEU A 245 6.46 0.78 -11.50
CA LEU A 245 7.74 0.64 -10.79
C LEU A 245 7.52 0.26 -9.32
N THR A 246 6.59 0.94 -8.64
CA THR A 246 6.31 0.65 -7.22
C THR A 246 5.69 -0.73 -7.06
N LEU A 247 4.73 -1.12 -7.92
CA LEU A 247 4.15 -2.47 -7.90
C LEU A 247 5.21 -3.55 -8.16
N TYR A 248 6.09 -3.32 -9.13
CA TYR A 248 7.21 -4.22 -9.43
C TYR A 248 8.13 -4.38 -8.22
N LEU A 249 8.54 -3.28 -7.57
CA LEU A 249 9.39 -3.32 -6.40
C LEU A 249 8.73 -4.04 -5.21
N GLN A 250 7.42 -3.86 -5.01
CA GLN A 250 6.67 -4.55 -3.96
C GLN A 250 6.69 -6.08 -4.15
N ILE A 251 6.58 -6.55 -5.39
CA ILE A 251 6.61 -7.99 -5.72
C ILE A 251 8.04 -8.53 -5.75
N SER A 252 8.91 -7.92 -6.55
CA SER A 252 10.28 -8.41 -6.77
C SER A 252 11.12 -8.33 -5.51
N GLY A 253 10.87 -7.34 -4.63
CA GLY A 253 11.44 -7.31 -3.29
C GLY A 253 11.07 -8.55 -2.48
N ALA A 254 9.83 -9.04 -2.57
CA ALA A 254 9.39 -10.26 -1.91
C ALA A 254 9.93 -11.54 -2.59
N ILE A 255 10.05 -11.57 -3.92
CA ILE A 255 10.58 -12.74 -4.66
C ILE A 255 12.08 -12.94 -4.40
N TYR A 256 12.88 -11.88 -4.55
CA TYR A 256 14.34 -12.00 -4.53
C TYR A 256 14.95 -11.81 -3.15
N ASN A 257 14.25 -11.09 -2.26
CA ASN A 257 14.72 -10.74 -0.92
C ASN A 257 16.14 -10.13 -0.92
N SER A 258 16.51 -9.47 -2.02
CA SER A 258 17.85 -8.95 -2.31
C SER A 258 17.76 -7.54 -2.85
N ILE A 259 17.39 -6.59 -1.98
CA ILE A 259 17.45 -5.17 -2.32
C ILE A 259 18.92 -4.72 -2.25
N PRO A 260 19.44 -4.01 -3.27
CA PRO A 260 20.83 -3.56 -3.25
C PRO A 260 21.17 -2.70 -2.02
N ASN A 261 22.24 -3.07 -1.31
CA ASN A 261 22.65 -2.39 -0.07
C ASN A 261 22.85 -0.87 -0.23
N HIS A 262 23.21 -0.41 -1.42
CA HIS A 262 23.45 1.01 -1.68
C HIS A 262 22.15 1.85 -1.72
N TRP A 263 20.97 1.25 -1.88
CA TRP A 263 19.68 1.97 -1.82
C TRP A 263 19.28 2.37 -0.40
N PHE A 264 19.84 1.73 0.62
CA PHE A 264 19.44 1.91 2.02
C PHE A 264 20.18 3.03 2.75
N LYS A 265 21.12 3.72 2.10
CA LYS A 265 22.09 4.56 2.82
C LYS A 265 21.46 5.80 3.45
N GLN A 266 20.33 6.29 2.94
CA GLN A 266 19.77 7.59 3.33
C GLN A 266 18.23 7.65 3.24
N ILE A 267 17.51 6.59 3.64
CA ILE A 267 16.03 6.62 3.64
C ILE A 267 15.53 7.34 4.90
N TYR A 268 14.67 8.34 4.72
CA TYR A 268 14.00 9.03 5.81
C TYR A 268 13.16 8.06 6.65
N ALA A 269 13.19 8.20 7.99
CA ALA A 269 12.48 7.34 8.94
C ALA A 269 12.84 5.84 8.85
N LYS A 270 14.06 5.50 8.40
CA LYS A 270 14.50 4.12 8.18
C LYS A 270 14.34 3.24 9.42
N LYS A 271 14.74 3.72 10.61
CA LYS A 271 14.67 2.89 11.83
C LYS A 271 13.23 2.59 12.20
N THR A 272 12.34 3.56 12.02
CA THR A 272 10.90 3.37 12.19
C THR A 272 10.34 2.32 11.20
N ILE A 273 10.68 2.42 9.92
CA ILE A 273 10.26 1.45 8.89
C ILE A 273 10.78 0.04 9.21
N GLU A 274 12.03 -0.10 9.63
CA GLU A 274 12.61 -1.39 10.05
C GLU A 274 11.89 -1.97 11.27
N SER A 275 11.51 -1.13 12.23
CA SER A 275 10.79 -1.56 13.44
C SER A 275 9.37 -2.04 13.10
N LEU A 276 8.66 -1.31 12.24
CA LEU A 276 7.35 -1.72 11.72
C LEU A 276 7.43 -3.03 10.94
N THR A 277 8.49 -3.19 10.14
CA THR A 277 8.74 -4.43 9.37
C THR A 277 8.95 -5.62 10.31
N LYS A 278 9.71 -5.45 11.39
CA LYS A 278 9.88 -6.51 12.41
C LYS A 278 8.56 -6.85 13.10
N TRP A 279 7.78 -5.82 13.44
CA TRP A 279 6.47 -6.01 14.06
C TRP A 279 5.50 -6.79 13.16
N ILE A 280 5.37 -6.41 11.87
CA ILE A 280 4.45 -7.12 10.97
C ILE A 280 4.90 -8.56 10.72
N ILE A 281 6.21 -8.83 10.65
CA ILE A 281 6.74 -10.21 10.55
C ILE A 281 6.40 -11.01 11.80
N TYR A 282 6.53 -10.40 12.99
CA TYR A 282 6.16 -11.03 14.26
C TYR A 282 4.67 -11.38 14.31
N GLU A 283 3.78 -10.42 14.04
CA GLU A 283 2.32 -10.64 14.05
C GLU A 283 1.88 -11.68 13.00
N ARG A 284 2.46 -11.60 11.79
CA ARG A 284 2.24 -12.59 10.73
C ARG A 284 2.55 -14.01 11.19
N ASN A 285 3.60 -14.20 11.99
CA ASN A 285 3.99 -15.52 12.50
C ASN A 285 3.17 -15.92 13.73
N ARG A 286 2.76 -14.97 14.59
CA ARG A 286 1.93 -15.22 15.77
C ARG A 286 0.54 -15.74 15.40
N ASN A 287 -0.08 -15.17 14.37
CA ASN A 287 -1.43 -15.52 13.91
C ASN A 287 -1.55 -16.94 13.30
N LEU A 288 -0.45 -17.69 13.19
CA LEU A 288 -0.46 -19.12 12.88
C LEU A 288 -0.94 -19.99 14.06
N HIS A 289 -0.89 -19.47 15.29
CA HIS A 289 -1.18 -20.22 16.52
C HIS A 289 -2.52 -19.87 17.18
N SER A 290 -3.29 -18.95 16.59
CA SER A 290 -4.59 -18.49 17.08
C SER A 290 -5.77 -19.06 16.29
N ILE A 291 -5.55 -20.09 15.48
CA ILE A 291 -6.57 -20.85 14.73
C ILE A 291 -6.54 -22.30 15.18
#